data_AF-A0ABD0M192-F1
#
_entry.id   AF-A0ABD0M192-F1
#
_cell.length_a   1.000
_cell.length_b   1.000
_cell.length_c   1.000
_cell.angle_alpha   90.00
_cell.angle_beta   90.00
_cell.angle_gamma   90.00
#
_symmetry.space_group_name_H-M   'P 1'
#
loop_
_entity.id
_entity.type
_entity.pdbx_description
1 polymer ?
#
loop_
_entity_poly.entity_id
_entity_poly.type
_entity_poly.pdbx_seq_one_letter_code
_entity_poly.pdbx_strand_id
1 'polypeptide(L)'
;MFDSIFRKHPQSPRATVGLAAAFNKLAHKKKSPVLLDKSIEMFKQLLTVPHVPDELMITAGSKLAELQAFRGRTVEALKFLPTLADKYPENVKILRRLGQAYASAGWTQDAKRIFQKILKDHPCDGFAMVHLGQQYVEDHEWAKAVPLLKAGIGTDEEGTQQAVFYSSLGFGLHRQGRNDEAQKVFRRGTDLGLFPSVYQQSLYNVRGLTGRPWWTPVQTGYQEYLEVGIVAEMVTRWFDITMQRSLVTHNRMVLYKGQGYKVSETGVFLEHKRHKPHSQRISNMAKLLEKHWRVIRDEGLAQLHSKHNMFKHTGDLYLIKDGDWKQLILYGSGSIDENVCAKVPETCELIRRMPHALTCPYCQVAFSVMYPGTEMWRHTGPTNYRITAILGLDVDEGAKLQVANETR
;
A
#
# COMPACT_ATOMS: atom_id res chain seq x y z
N MET A 1 -37.82 17.66 -8.21
CA MET A 1 -38.29 18.48 -7.07
C MET A 1 -37.30 19.61 -6.73
N PHE A 2 -36.14 19.34 -6.11
CA PHE A 2 -35.21 20.41 -5.69
C PHE A 2 -34.74 21.33 -6.83
N ASP A 3 -34.52 20.82 -8.04
CA ASP A 3 -34.18 21.65 -9.21
C ASP A 3 -35.24 22.72 -9.51
N SER A 4 -36.53 22.36 -9.42
CA SER A 4 -37.63 23.30 -9.63
C SER A 4 -37.69 24.36 -8.53
N ILE A 5 -37.46 23.97 -7.28
CA ILE A 5 -37.42 24.90 -6.13
C ILE A 5 -36.25 25.86 -6.25
N PHE A 6 -35.06 25.35 -6.60
CA PHE A 6 -33.85 26.15 -6.78
C PHE A 6 -34.01 27.17 -7.92
N ARG A 7 -34.62 26.80 -9.05
CA ARG A 7 -34.91 27.75 -10.13
C ARG A 7 -35.84 28.89 -9.70
N LYS A 8 -36.80 28.61 -8.82
CA LYS A 8 -37.72 29.62 -8.28
C LYS A 8 -37.08 30.47 -7.16
N HIS A 9 -36.19 29.86 -6.37
CA HIS A 9 -35.56 30.48 -5.20
C HIS A 9 -34.05 30.16 -5.17
N PRO A 10 -33.23 30.76 -6.05
CA PRO A 10 -31.82 30.43 -6.20
C PRO A 10 -30.96 30.79 -4.98
N GLN A 11 -31.44 31.71 -4.14
CA GLN A 11 -30.79 32.09 -2.89
C GLN A 11 -31.24 31.27 -1.68
N SER A 12 -32.16 30.30 -1.84
CA SER A 12 -32.62 29.48 -0.72
C SER A 12 -31.51 28.50 -0.28
N PRO A 13 -30.94 28.65 0.94
CA PRO A 13 -29.87 27.77 1.39
C PRO A 13 -30.30 26.30 1.41
N ARG A 14 -31.57 26.06 1.79
CA ARG A 14 -32.14 24.72 1.89
C ARG A 14 -32.34 24.08 0.51
N ALA A 15 -32.78 24.85 -0.49
CA ALA A 15 -32.93 24.36 -1.85
C ALA A 15 -31.56 23.97 -2.44
N THR A 16 -30.55 24.81 -2.25
CA THR A 16 -29.17 24.57 -2.70
C THR A 16 -28.58 23.30 -2.10
N VAL A 17 -28.67 23.12 -0.77
CA VAL A 17 -28.20 21.89 -0.09
C VAL A 17 -28.96 20.66 -0.56
N GLY A 18 -30.28 20.75 -0.72
CA GLY A 18 -31.10 19.64 -1.21
C GLY A 18 -30.72 19.22 -2.64
N LEU A 19 -30.48 20.19 -3.52
CA LEU A 19 -30.05 19.96 -4.89
C LEU A 19 -28.64 19.37 -4.96
N ALA A 20 -27.69 19.91 -4.17
CA ALA A 20 -26.35 19.38 -4.06
C ALA A 20 -26.35 17.90 -3.59
N ALA A 21 -27.09 17.60 -2.52
CA ALA A 21 -27.22 16.24 -2.01
C ALA A 21 -27.85 15.28 -3.04
N ALA A 22 -28.82 15.75 -3.82
CA ALA A 22 -29.42 14.97 -4.90
C ALA A 22 -28.43 14.68 -6.03
N PHE A 23 -27.63 15.68 -6.45
CA PHE A 23 -26.57 15.48 -7.42
C PHE A 23 -25.52 14.49 -6.93
N ASN A 24 -25.10 14.58 -5.65
CA ASN A 24 -24.14 13.64 -5.09
C ASN A 24 -24.67 12.19 -5.12
N LYS A 25 -25.91 11.98 -4.65
CA LYS A 25 -26.56 10.65 -4.70
C LYS A 25 -26.64 10.12 -6.14
N LEU A 26 -27.00 10.97 -7.09
CA LEU A 26 -27.09 10.59 -8.50
C LEU A 26 -25.70 10.31 -9.11
N ALA A 27 -24.68 11.06 -8.70
CA ALA A 27 -23.30 10.87 -9.11
C ALA A 27 -22.79 9.48 -8.71
N HIS A 28 -23.03 9.06 -7.47
CA HIS A 28 -22.70 7.71 -7.01
C HIS A 28 -23.49 6.64 -7.78
N LYS A 29 -24.82 6.82 -7.94
CA LYS A 29 -25.68 5.85 -8.65
C LYS A 29 -25.28 5.69 -10.12
N LYS A 30 -24.92 6.77 -10.79
CA LYS A 30 -24.55 6.79 -12.23
C LYS A 30 -23.06 6.70 -12.48
N LYS A 31 -22.22 6.64 -11.43
CA LYS A 31 -20.75 6.75 -11.51
C LYS A 31 -20.30 7.94 -12.37
N SER A 32 -20.96 9.10 -12.22
CA SER A 32 -20.78 10.26 -13.10
C SER A 32 -19.92 11.34 -12.44
N PRO A 33 -18.70 11.62 -12.94
CA PRO A 33 -17.86 12.70 -12.42
C PRO A 33 -18.49 14.07 -12.65
N VAL A 34 -19.23 14.25 -13.75
CA VAL A 34 -19.92 15.50 -14.08
C VAL A 34 -20.99 15.83 -13.04
N LEU A 35 -21.77 14.85 -12.61
CA LEU A 35 -22.79 15.06 -11.56
C LEU A 35 -22.15 15.35 -10.20
N LEU A 36 -20.99 14.76 -9.92
CA LEU A 36 -20.23 15.03 -8.72
C LEU A 36 -19.70 16.47 -8.72
N ASP A 37 -19.14 16.93 -9.83
CA ASP A 37 -18.68 18.31 -9.99
C ASP A 37 -19.84 19.31 -9.87
N LYS A 38 -21.05 18.98 -10.38
CA LYS A 38 -22.26 19.78 -10.12
C LYS A 38 -22.62 19.86 -8.63
N SER A 39 -22.50 18.75 -7.90
CA SER A 39 -22.73 18.76 -6.45
C SER A 39 -21.73 19.67 -5.73
N ILE A 40 -20.46 19.62 -6.12
CA ILE A 40 -19.39 20.45 -5.56
C ILE A 40 -19.71 21.94 -5.79
N GLU A 41 -20.12 22.30 -7.00
CA GLU A 41 -20.44 23.69 -7.34
C GLU A 41 -21.62 24.23 -6.54
N MET A 42 -22.67 23.43 -6.34
CA MET A 42 -23.81 23.84 -5.50
C MET A 42 -23.39 24.06 -4.04
N PHE A 43 -22.51 23.23 -3.48
CA PHE A 43 -22.01 23.47 -2.12
C PHE A 43 -21.09 24.69 -2.03
N LYS A 44 -20.27 24.96 -3.06
CA LYS A 44 -19.46 26.20 -3.14
C LYS A 44 -20.34 27.44 -3.17
N GLN A 45 -21.39 27.43 -4.00
CA GLN A 45 -22.34 28.54 -4.07
C GLN A 45 -23.00 28.83 -2.72
N LEU A 46 -23.27 27.81 -1.91
CA LEU A 46 -23.84 28.03 -0.58
C LEU A 46 -22.94 28.89 0.33
N LEU A 47 -21.61 28.77 0.20
CA LEU A 47 -20.66 29.56 0.98
C LEU A 47 -20.74 31.07 0.68
N THR A 48 -21.33 31.45 -0.46
CA THR A 48 -21.49 32.86 -0.86
C THR A 48 -22.89 33.41 -0.58
N VAL A 49 -23.83 32.58 -0.12
CA VAL A 49 -25.21 33.02 0.17
C VAL A 49 -25.24 33.76 1.51
N PRO A 50 -25.86 34.96 1.59
CA PRO A 50 -26.04 35.68 2.85
C PRO A 50 -26.97 34.93 3.81
N HIS A 51 -26.74 35.08 5.13
CA HIS A 51 -27.65 34.59 6.19
C HIS A 51 -27.99 33.09 6.12
N VAL A 52 -27.02 32.26 5.72
CA VAL A 52 -27.16 30.80 5.79
C VAL A 52 -27.15 30.36 7.26
N PRO A 53 -28.14 29.55 7.71
CA PRO A 53 -28.13 28.96 9.05
C PRO A 53 -26.85 28.18 9.31
N ASP A 54 -26.27 28.34 10.50
CA ASP A 54 -24.94 27.81 10.82
C ASP A 54 -24.84 26.29 10.63
N GLU A 55 -25.86 25.54 11.02
CA GLU A 55 -25.90 24.08 10.82
C GLU A 55 -25.81 23.68 9.34
N LEU A 56 -26.47 24.43 8.45
CA LEU A 56 -26.40 24.21 7.00
C LEU A 56 -25.02 24.59 6.46
N MET A 57 -24.43 25.69 6.94
CA MET A 57 -23.08 26.11 6.57
C MET A 57 -22.04 25.05 6.97
N ILE A 58 -22.10 24.55 8.22
CA ILE A 58 -21.22 23.50 8.74
C ILE A 58 -21.37 22.21 7.93
N THR A 59 -22.61 21.79 7.66
CA THR A 59 -22.88 20.56 6.91
C THR A 59 -22.40 20.65 5.48
N ALA A 60 -22.65 21.77 4.80
CA ALA A 60 -22.22 22.01 3.43
C ALA A 60 -20.71 22.14 3.32
N GLY A 61 -20.07 22.93 4.19
CA GLY A 61 -18.61 23.06 4.21
C GLY A 61 -17.92 21.72 4.47
N SER A 62 -18.42 20.94 5.43
CA SER A 62 -17.93 19.59 5.71
C SER A 62 -18.07 18.67 4.50
N LYS A 63 -19.22 18.70 3.82
CA LYS A 63 -19.48 17.85 2.66
C LYS A 63 -18.67 18.30 1.45
N LEU A 64 -18.52 19.60 1.23
CA LEU A 64 -17.67 20.15 0.18
C LEU A 64 -16.22 19.69 0.32
N ALA A 65 -15.67 19.76 1.54
CA ALA A 65 -14.32 19.29 1.82
C ALA A 65 -14.15 17.79 1.52
N GLU A 66 -15.11 16.96 1.95
CA GLU A 66 -15.14 15.53 1.67
C GLU A 66 -15.16 15.23 0.16
N LEU A 67 -16.02 15.92 -0.60
CA LEU A 67 -16.13 15.72 -2.05
C LEU A 67 -14.88 16.21 -2.80
N GLN A 68 -14.28 17.32 -2.37
CA GLN A 68 -13.02 17.82 -2.94
C GLN A 68 -11.87 16.86 -2.66
N ALA A 69 -11.75 16.33 -1.44
CA ALA A 69 -10.78 15.30 -1.09
C ALA A 69 -10.99 14.03 -1.95
N PHE A 70 -12.24 13.57 -2.12
CA PHE A 70 -12.55 12.44 -3.01
C PHE A 70 -12.14 12.69 -4.47
N ARG A 71 -12.17 13.93 -4.94
CA ARG A 71 -11.68 14.33 -6.28
C ARG A 71 -10.17 14.50 -6.36
N GLY A 72 -9.43 14.29 -5.26
CA GLY A 72 -7.98 14.56 -5.17
C GLY A 72 -7.64 16.05 -5.11
N ARG A 73 -8.62 16.92 -4.84
CA ARG A 73 -8.50 18.39 -4.80
C ARG A 73 -8.40 18.90 -3.37
N THR A 74 -7.55 18.29 -2.55
CA THR A 74 -7.41 18.62 -1.12
C THR A 74 -7.09 20.09 -0.87
N VAL A 75 -6.25 20.70 -1.71
CA VAL A 75 -5.88 22.12 -1.60
C VAL A 75 -7.10 23.04 -1.80
N GLU A 76 -8.09 22.66 -2.60
CA GLU A 76 -9.32 23.44 -2.74
C GLU A 76 -10.15 23.46 -1.45
N ALA A 77 -10.07 22.41 -0.62
CA ALA A 77 -10.72 22.40 0.68
C ALA A 77 -10.08 23.41 1.64
N LEU A 78 -8.75 23.56 1.57
CA LEU A 78 -7.98 24.50 2.40
C LEU A 78 -8.23 25.97 2.05
N LYS A 79 -8.88 26.28 0.92
CA LYS A 79 -9.27 27.66 0.58
C LYS A 79 -10.41 28.21 1.46
N PHE A 80 -11.20 27.34 2.08
CA PHE A 80 -12.39 27.77 2.85
C PHE A 80 -12.47 27.14 4.25
N LEU A 81 -11.87 25.96 4.47
CA LEU A 81 -11.92 25.30 5.78
C LEU A 81 -11.32 26.13 6.93
N PRO A 82 -10.19 26.86 6.77
CA PRO A 82 -9.68 27.73 7.83
C PRO A 82 -10.69 28.81 8.23
N THR A 83 -11.28 29.52 7.27
CA THR A 83 -12.30 30.53 7.54
C THR A 83 -13.54 29.95 8.23
N LEU A 84 -13.95 28.73 7.86
CA LEU A 84 -15.04 28.03 8.57
C LEU A 84 -14.63 27.64 9.99
N ALA A 85 -13.39 27.21 10.21
CA ALA A 85 -12.89 26.88 11.54
C ALA A 85 -12.76 28.13 12.42
N ASP A 86 -12.39 29.29 11.86
CA ASP A 86 -12.36 30.56 12.58
C ASP A 86 -13.77 31.02 12.96
N LYS A 87 -14.76 30.82 12.08
CA LYS A 87 -16.17 31.13 12.37
C LYS A 87 -16.79 30.16 13.39
N TYR A 88 -16.36 28.90 13.39
CA TYR A 88 -16.90 27.83 14.24
C TYR A 88 -15.77 27.14 15.04
N PRO A 89 -15.10 27.86 15.95
CA PRO A 89 -13.84 27.41 16.56
C PRO A 89 -13.97 26.21 17.49
N GLU A 90 -15.18 25.91 17.96
CA GLU A 90 -15.52 24.78 18.83
C GLU A 90 -16.24 23.64 18.07
N ASN A 91 -16.52 23.82 16.77
CA ASN A 91 -17.21 22.80 16.01
C ASN A 91 -16.23 21.68 15.59
N VAL A 92 -16.22 20.60 16.36
CA VAL A 92 -15.38 19.42 16.15
C VAL A 92 -15.46 18.88 14.72
N LYS A 93 -16.64 18.88 14.10
CA LYS A 93 -16.82 18.36 12.74
C LYS A 93 -16.02 19.17 11.71
N ILE A 94 -16.01 20.50 11.81
CA ILE A 94 -15.19 21.36 10.95
C ILE A 94 -13.71 21.21 11.27
N LEU A 95 -13.33 21.18 12.55
CA LEU A 95 -11.94 20.99 12.96
C LEU A 95 -11.38 19.65 12.45
N ARG A 96 -12.13 18.55 12.57
CA ARG A 96 -11.74 17.23 12.03
C ARG A 96 -11.52 17.28 10.53
N ARG A 97 -12.37 17.99 9.78
CA ARG A 97 -12.22 18.17 8.32
C ARG A 97 -11.00 19.02 7.97
N LEU A 98 -10.73 20.07 8.72
CA LEU A 98 -9.53 20.90 8.55
C LEU A 98 -8.26 20.10 8.83
N GLY A 99 -8.21 19.38 9.95
CA GLY A 99 -7.07 18.51 10.30
C GLY A 99 -6.84 17.43 9.25
N GLN A 100 -7.91 16.79 8.76
CA GLN A 100 -7.83 15.80 7.68
C GLN A 100 -7.31 16.43 6.37
N ALA A 101 -7.78 17.62 6.01
CA ALA A 101 -7.32 18.32 4.81
C ALA A 101 -5.85 18.72 4.90
N TYR A 102 -5.37 19.20 6.06
CA TYR A 102 -3.95 19.46 6.28
C TYR A 102 -3.11 18.18 6.17
N ALA A 103 -3.54 17.09 6.79
CA ALA A 103 -2.85 15.80 6.70
C ALA A 103 -2.75 15.31 5.25
N SER A 104 -3.85 15.35 4.51
CA SER A 104 -3.87 14.95 3.09
C SER A 104 -3.10 15.90 2.16
N ALA A 105 -2.80 17.12 2.58
CA ALA A 105 -1.95 18.06 1.85
C ALA A 105 -0.46 17.95 2.24
N GLY A 106 -0.11 17.06 3.17
CA GLY A 106 1.25 16.91 3.70
C GLY A 106 1.65 18.02 4.68
N TRP A 107 0.71 18.82 5.16
CA TRP A 107 0.96 19.88 6.14
C TRP A 107 0.89 19.29 7.56
N THR A 108 1.85 18.42 7.87
CA THR A 108 1.85 17.55 9.06
C THR A 108 1.75 18.35 10.37
N GLN A 109 2.48 19.47 10.49
CA GLN A 109 2.48 20.27 11.72
C GLN A 109 1.15 20.98 11.96
N ASP A 110 0.52 21.50 10.90
CA ASP A 110 -0.82 22.09 11.00
C ASP A 110 -1.88 21.05 11.36
N ALA A 111 -1.80 19.85 10.76
CA ALA A 111 -2.68 18.74 11.11
C ALA A 111 -2.53 18.36 12.60
N LYS A 112 -1.30 18.20 13.10
CA LYS A 112 -1.01 17.92 14.51
C LYS A 112 -1.63 18.98 15.42
N ARG A 113 -1.43 20.26 15.13
CA ARG A 113 -1.98 21.38 15.90
C ARG A 113 -3.52 21.32 16.00
N ILE A 114 -4.20 21.04 14.89
CA ILE A 114 -5.67 20.95 14.87
C ILE A 114 -6.16 19.74 15.67
N PHE A 115 -5.56 18.56 15.50
CA PHE A 115 -5.99 17.38 16.26
C PHE A 115 -5.67 17.48 17.75
N GLN A 116 -4.53 18.10 18.12
CA GLN A 116 -4.22 18.40 19.52
C GLN A 116 -5.23 19.38 20.14
N LYS A 117 -5.68 20.39 19.39
CA LYS A 117 -6.76 21.28 19.83
C LYS A 117 -8.04 20.49 20.09
N ILE A 118 -8.46 19.62 19.17
CA ILE A 118 -9.65 18.77 19.36
C ILE A 118 -9.50 17.92 20.63
N LEU A 119 -8.37 17.27 20.84
CA LEU A 119 -8.15 16.38 22.00
C LEU A 119 -8.01 17.12 23.33
N LYS A 120 -7.69 18.42 23.31
CA LYS A 120 -7.70 19.26 24.50
C LYS A 120 -9.13 19.45 25.03
N ASP A 121 -10.07 19.70 24.12
CA ASP A 121 -11.47 19.99 24.47
C ASP A 121 -12.34 18.72 24.51
N HIS A 122 -11.96 17.72 23.71
CA HIS A 122 -12.62 16.41 23.58
C HIS A 122 -11.62 15.26 23.72
N PRO A 123 -11.16 14.94 24.95
CA PRO A 123 -10.10 13.96 25.16
C PRO A 123 -10.41 12.52 24.73
N CYS A 124 -11.68 12.21 24.44
CA CYS A 124 -12.14 10.89 23.98
C CYS A 124 -12.48 10.84 22.48
N ASP A 125 -12.11 11.87 21.71
CA ASP A 125 -12.35 11.94 20.27
C ASP A 125 -11.47 10.91 19.52
N GLY A 126 -12.04 9.74 19.20
CA GLY A 126 -11.31 8.63 18.61
C GLY A 126 -10.78 8.96 17.21
N PHE A 127 -11.55 9.73 16.44
CA PHE A 127 -11.12 10.23 15.13
C PHE A 127 -9.83 11.08 15.24
N ALA A 128 -9.81 12.08 16.12
CA ALA A 128 -8.65 12.93 16.32
C ALA A 128 -7.45 12.12 16.87
N MET A 129 -7.69 11.14 17.75
CA MET A 129 -6.64 10.24 18.24
C MET A 129 -5.96 9.46 17.10
N VAL A 130 -6.73 8.77 16.24
CA VAL A 130 -6.14 7.96 15.16
C VAL A 130 -5.43 8.83 14.13
N HIS A 131 -5.99 10.01 13.81
CA HIS A 131 -5.38 10.91 12.84
C HIS A 131 -4.12 11.62 13.39
N LEU A 132 -4.10 12.01 14.66
CA LEU A 132 -2.90 12.52 15.32
C LEU A 132 -1.83 11.43 15.44
N GLY A 133 -2.24 10.21 15.80
CA GLY A 133 -1.39 9.03 15.81
C GLY A 133 -0.74 8.78 14.46
N GLN A 134 -1.49 8.92 13.36
CA GLN A 134 -0.95 8.84 12.00
C GLN A 134 0.10 9.94 11.74
N GLN A 135 -0.13 11.18 12.18
CA GLN A 135 0.87 12.24 11.99
C GLN A 135 2.18 11.95 12.76
N TYR A 136 2.10 11.28 13.91
CA TYR A 136 3.30 10.82 14.62
C TYR A 136 3.99 9.64 13.92
N VAL A 137 3.26 8.81 13.17
CA VAL A 137 3.86 7.76 12.32
C VAL A 137 4.66 8.37 11.18
N GLU A 138 4.13 9.39 10.51
CA GLU A 138 4.86 10.11 9.44
C GLU A 138 6.17 10.71 9.96
N ASP A 139 6.18 11.23 11.19
CA ASP A 139 7.38 11.78 11.84
C ASP A 139 8.25 10.69 12.53
N HIS A 140 7.91 9.41 12.36
CA HIS A 140 8.58 8.25 12.99
C HIS A 140 8.63 8.29 14.53
N GLU A 141 7.73 9.06 15.16
CA GLU A 141 7.57 9.17 16.61
C GLU A 141 6.70 8.03 17.16
N TRP A 142 7.17 6.79 16.99
CA TRP A 142 6.40 5.56 17.31
C TRP A 142 5.87 5.52 18.74
N ALA A 143 6.65 6.03 19.71
CA ALA A 143 6.29 6.05 21.13
C ALA A 143 5.03 6.90 21.42
N LYS A 144 4.81 7.97 20.64
CA LYS A 144 3.59 8.80 20.73
C LYS A 144 2.47 8.25 19.86
N ALA A 145 2.80 7.70 18.69
CA ALA A 145 1.82 7.19 17.74
C ALA A 145 1.02 5.98 18.29
N VAL A 146 1.72 4.97 18.81
CA VAL A 146 1.12 3.70 19.25
C VAL A 146 -0.01 3.88 20.30
N PRO A 147 0.17 4.61 21.41
CA PRO A 147 -0.90 4.78 22.39
C PRO A 147 -2.12 5.51 21.81
N LEU A 148 -1.92 6.54 20.98
CA LEU A 148 -3.01 7.27 20.34
C LEU A 148 -3.78 6.40 19.34
N LEU A 149 -3.09 5.68 18.47
CA LEU A 149 -3.71 4.76 17.52
C LEU A 149 -4.49 3.65 18.26
N LYS A 150 -3.91 3.07 19.31
CA LYS A 150 -4.56 2.04 20.12
C LYS A 150 -5.81 2.56 20.81
N ALA A 151 -5.75 3.74 21.42
CA ALA A 151 -6.88 4.37 22.09
C ALA A 151 -7.99 4.74 21.10
N GLY A 152 -7.64 5.39 19.99
CA GLY A 152 -8.59 5.83 18.97
C GLY A 152 -9.28 4.68 18.25
N ILE A 153 -8.55 3.60 17.91
CA ILE A 153 -9.16 2.36 17.38
C ILE A 153 -10.08 1.72 18.43
N GLY A 154 -9.72 1.81 19.71
CA GLY A 154 -10.48 1.27 20.82
C GLY A 154 -11.81 1.97 21.11
N THR A 155 -12.06 3.15 20.55
CA THR A 155 -13.37 3.83 20.71
C THR A 155 -14.45 3.26 19.80
N ASP A 156 -14.07 2.50 18.77
CA ASP A 156 -14.96 2.00 17.71
C ASP A 156 -15.81 3.10 17.03
N GLU A 157 -15.37 4.36 17.12
CA GLU A 157 -16.04 5.50 16.50
C GLU A 157 -16.01 5.40 14.96
N GLU A 158 -17.05 5.91 14.29
CA GLU A 158 -17.09 5.98 12.82
C GLU A 158 -15.82 6.66 12.26
N GLY A 159 -15.17 5.99 11.30
CA GLY A 159 -13.94 6.46 10.70
C GLY A 159 -12.67 6.04 11.41
N THR A 160 -12.72 5.37 12.57
CA THR A 160 -11.52 4.83 13.26
C THR A 160 -11.11 3.43 12.77
N GLN A 161 -12.06 2.67 12.21
CA GLN A 161 -11.85 1.29 11.75
C GLN A 161 -11.35 1.24 10.30
N GLN A 162 -10.18 1.82 10.03
CA GLN A 162 -9.58 1.85 8.69
C GLN A 162 -8.26 1.09 8.64
N ALA A 163 -8.00 0.39 7.52
CA ALA A 163 -6.81 -0.44 7.33
C ALA A 163 -5.49 0.32 7.59
N VAL A 164 -5.44 1.61 7.24
CA VAL A 164 -4.27 2.47 7.48
C VAL A 164 -3.91 2.56 8.96
N PHE A 165 -4.89 2.72 9.86
CA PHE A 165 -4.61 2.87 11.29
C PHE A 165 -4.15 1.56 11.92
N TYR A 166 -4.73 0.44 11.49
CA TYR A 166 -4.28 -0.89 11.92
C TYR A 166 -2.87 -1.19 11.42
N SER A 167 -2.56 -0.81 10.17
CA SER A 167 -1.21 -0.95 9.60
C SER A 167 -0.19 -0.11 10.37
N SER A 168 -0.52 1.16 10.60
CA SER A 168 0.31 2.10 11.37
C SER A 168 0.54 1.63 12.80
N LEU A 169 -0.49 1.13 13.49
CA LEU A 169 -0.36 0.60 14.83
C LEU A 169 0.50 -0.66 14.87
N GLY A 170 0.25 -1.61 13.97
CA GLY A 170 1.03 -2.85 13.89
C GLY A 170 2.50 -2.59 13.56
N PHE A 171 2.80 -1.70 12.62
CA PHE A 171 4.17 -1.29 12.30
C PHE A 171 4.82 -0.56 13.47
N GLY A 172 4.14 0.39 14.11
CA GLY A 172 4.66 1.07 15.30
C GLY A 172 4.98 0.11 16.45
N LEU A 173 4.17 -0.94 16.64
CA LEU A 173 4.43 -2.00 17.61
C LEU A 173 5.66 -2.84 17.22
N HIS A 174 5.82 -3.19 15.94
CA HIS A 174 7.04 -3.86 15.45
C HIS A 174 8.29 -3.02 15.71
N ARG A 175 8.24 -1.71 15.49
CA ARG A 175 9.37 -0.79 15.77
C ARG A 175 9.75 -0.71 17.25
N GLN A 176 8.82 -1.04 18.14
CA GLN A 176 9.05 -1.11 19.58
C GLN A 176 9.41 -2.53 20.05
N GLY A 177 9.62 -3.49 19.14
CA GLY A 177 9.88 -4.90 19.47
C GLY A 177 8.65 -5.67 19.99
N ARG A 178 7.47 -5.04 20.00
CA ARG A 178 6.21 -5.59 20.54
C ARG A 178 5.48 -6.44 19.48
N ASN A 179 6.17 -7.45 18.97
CA ASN A 179 5.73 -8.27 17.84
C ASN A 179 4.42 -9.02 18.10
N ASP A 180 4.21 -9.54 19.30
CA ASP A 180 3.00 -10.30 19.65
C ASP A 180 1.76 -9.41 19.69
N GLU A 181 1.90 -8.17 20.15
CA GLU A 181 0.82 -7.19 20.11
C GLU A 181 0.51 -6.78 18.67
N ALA A 182 1.55 -6.57 17.83
CA ALA A 182 1.36 -6.27 16.41
C ALA A 182 0.55 -7.37 15.71
N GLN A 183 0.86 -8.65 15.96
CA GLN A 183 0.12 -9.79 15.41
C GLN A 183 -1.36 -9.79 15.83
N LYS A 184 -1.68 -9.43 17.08
CA LYS A 184 -3.07 -9.29 17.54
C LYS A 184 -3.81 -8.17 16.79
N VAL A 185 -3.14 -7.05 16.53
CA VAL A 185 -3.69 -5.93 15.75
C VAL A 185 -3.98 -6.36 14.32
N PHE A 186 -3.04 -7.03 13.64
CA PHE A 186 -3.26 -7.51 12.28
C PHE A 186 -4.34 -8.59 12.18
N ARG A 187 -4.46 -9.46 13.21
CA ARG A 187 -5.56 -10.41 13.31
C ARG A 187 -6.90 -9.70 13.41
N ARG A 188 -7.05 -8.75 14.32
CA ARG A 188 -8.27 -7.93 14.43
C ARG A 188 -8.59 -7.21 13.11
N GLY A 189 -7.58 -6.64 12.44
CA GLY A 189 -7.77 -6.01 11.13
C GLY A 189 -8.23 -7.00 10.05
N THR A 190 -7.73 -8.23 10.07
CA THR A 190 -8.17 -9.31 9.17
C THR A 190 -9.61 -9.71 9.44
N ASP A 191 -9.98 -9.87 10.72
CA ASP A 191 -11.35 -10.23 11.14
C ASP A 191 -12.37 -9.17 10.72
N LEU A 192 -11.96 -7.89 10.66
CA LEU A 192 -12.75 -6.77 10.16
C LEU A 192 -12.75 -6.67 8.61
N GLY A 193 -12.04 -7.54 7.91
CA GLY A 193 -11.92 -7.51 6.45
C GLY A 193 -11.05 -6.37 5.90
N LEU A 194 -10.21 -5.76 6.75
CA LEU A 194 -9.30 -4.67 6.37
C LEU A 194 -8.05 -5.18 5.64
N PHE A 195 -7.64 -6.42 5.92
CA PHE A 195 -6.50 -7.08 5.31
C PHE A 195 -6.89 -8.43 4.69
N PRO A 196 -6.29 -8.84 3.57
CA PRO A 196 -6.47 -10.18 3.03
C PRO A 196 -6.13 -11.32 4.01
N SER A 197 -5.09 -11.14 4.82
CA SER A 197 -4.74 -12.08 5.90
C SER A 197 -3.83 -11.41 6.93
N VAL A 198 -3.57 -12.11 8.05
CA VAL A 198 -2.64 -11.64 9.09
C VAL A 198 -1.24 -11.36 8.55
N TYR A 199 -0.79 -12.08 7.51
CA TYR A 199 0.52 -11.89 6.88
C TYR A 199 0.48 -10.94 5.69
N GLN A 200 -0.67 -10.80 5.02
CA GLN A 200 -0.82 -9.97 3.83
C GLN A 200 -1.57 -8.69 4.19
N GLN A 201 -0.81 -7.66 4.56
CA GLN A 201 -1.29 -6.40 5.14
C GLN A 201 -1.20 -5.22 4.14
N SER A 202 -1.01 -5.50 2.85
CA SER A 202 -0.98 -4.49 1.80
C SER A 202 -2.30 -3.72 1.74
N LEU A 203 -2.25 -2.41 1.46
CA LEU A 203 -3.43 -1.54 1.48
C LEU A 203 -4.08 -1.39 0.09
N TYR A 204 -3.30 -1.51 -0.99
CA TYR A 204 -3.76 -1.29 -2.36
C TYR A 204 -3.89 -2.62 -3.10
N ASN A 205 -5.06 -3.26 -2.98
CA ASN A 205 -5.24 -4.64 -3.44
C ASN A 205 -6.23 -4.81 -4.58
N VAL A 206 -5.91 -5.72 -5.49
CA VAL A 206 -6.86 -6.31 -6.42
C VAL A 206 -7.46 -7.56 -5.78
N ARG A 207 -8.79 -7.59 -5.64
CA ARG A 207 -9.51 -8.73 -5.07
C ARG A 207 -9.44 -9.94 -6.00
N GLY A 208 -9.39 -11.14 -5.43
CA GLY A 208 -9.39 -12.40 -6.17
C GLY A 208 -8.00 -12.87 -6.65
N LEU A 209 -6.96 -12.05 -6.49
CA LEU A 209 -5.59 -12.52 -6.72
C LEU A 209 -5.19 -13.55 -5.66
N THR A 210 -4.56 -14.63 -6.11
CA THR A 210 -4.02 -15.65 -5.20
C THR A 210 -2.87 -15.04 -4.39
N GLY A 211 -2.93 -15.13 -3.06
CA GLY A 211 -1.86 -14.72 -2.16
C GLY A 211 -1.09 -15.93 -1.64
N ARG A 212 0.24 -15.93 -1.79
CA ARG A 212 1.16 -16.93 -1.22
C ARG A 212 2.45 -16.24 -0.75
N PRO A 213 3.05 -16.66 0.38
CA PRO A 213 4.34 -16.13 0.83
C PRO A 213 5.47 -16.43 -0.16
N TRP A 214 5.55 -17.69 -0.58
CA TRP A 214 6.54 -18.18 -1.53
C TRP A 214 5.85 -18.75 -2.76
N TRP A 215 6.43 -18.45 -3.93
CA TRP A 215 5.93 -18.91 -5.22
C TRP A 215 6.95 -19.83 -5.85
N THR A 216 6.51 -20.99 -6.30
CA THR A 216 7.30 -21.79 -7.23
C THR A 216 7.14 -21.27 -8.64
N PRO A 217 8.09 -21.58 -9.53
CA PRO A 217 7.99 -21.25 -10.95
C PRO A 217 6.70 -21.73 -11.60
N VAL A 218 6.30 -22.94 -11.23
CA VAL A 218 5.05 -23.56 -11.68
C VAL A 218 3.84 -22.72 -11.28
N GLN A 219 3.81 -22.29 -10.03
CA GLN A 219 2.67 -21.59 -9.44
C GLN A 219 2.44 -20.20 -10.01
N THR A 220 3.49 -19.53 -10.48
CA THR A 220 3.35 -18.21 -11.11
C THR A 220 2.78 -18.31 -12.54
N GLY A 221 2.64 -19.53 -13.09
CA GLY A 221 2.38 -19.75 -14.51
C GLY A 221 3.64 -19.60 -15.37
N TYR A 222 4.79 -19.34 -14.74
CA TYR A 222 6.10 -19.23 -15.36
C TYR A 222 6.89 -20.55 -15.21
N GLN A 223 6.21 -21.70 -15.29
CA GLN A 223 6.77 -23.04 -15.04
C GLN A 223 7.86 -23.46 -16.03
N GLU A 224 7.69 -23.12 -17.30
CA GLU A 224 8.68 -23.33 -18.35
C GLU A 224 9.86 -22.35 -18.23
N TYR A 225 9.82 -21.42 -17.25
CA TYR A 225 10.60 -20.18 -17.20
C TYR A 225 11.42 -20.02 -15.91
N LEU A 226 11.23 -20.81 -14.86
CA LEU A 226 12.26 -20.95 -13.83
C LEU A 226 12.51 -22.43 -13.49
N GLU A 227 13.79 -22.81 -13.38
CA GLU A 227 14.18 -24.11 -12.84
C GLU A 227 14.34 -24.02 -11.32
N VAL A 228 13.93 -25.06 -10.61
CA VAL A 228 14.26 -25.19 -9.19
C VAL A 228 15.66 -25.78 -9.12
N GLY A 229 16.67 -24.91 -9.15
CA GLY A 229 18.10 -25.24 -8.98
C GLY A 229 18.93 -24.12 -9.58
N ILE A 230 19.66 -23.29 -8.83
CA ILE A 230 20.78 -23.62 -7.94
C ILE A 230 20.81 -22.57 -6.80
N VAL A 231 20.14 -22.84 -5.69
CA VAL A 231 20.47 -22.33 -4.33
C VAL A 231 20.07 -23.39 -3.28
N ALA A 232 19.20 -24.34 -3.62
CA ALA A 232 18.84 -25.46 -2.76
C ALA A 232 19.88 -26.61 -2.68
N GLU A 233 21.04 -26.50 -3.34
CA GLU A 233 22.04 -27.59 -3.44
C GLU A 233 23.50 -27.17 -3.17
N MET A 234 23.75 -26.10 -2.41
CA MET A 234 25.07 -25.85 -1.80
C MET A 234 25.13 -26.17 -0.30
N VAL A 235 24.05 -26.67 0.31
CA VAL A 235 24.04 -27.12 1.71
C VAL A 235 24.08 -28.66 1.84
N THR A 236 24.24 -29.41 0.74
CA THR A 236 24.21 -30.89 0.76
C THR A 236 25.38 -31.57 0.03
N ARG A 237 26.49 -30.88 -0.15
CA ARG A 237 27.77 -31.51 -0.50
C ARG A 237 28.88 -30.91 0.34
N TRP A 238 29.07 -31.49 1.51
CA TRP A 238 30.34 -31.97 2.08
C TRP A 238 30.00 -32.55 3.46
N PHE A 239 30.52 -33.76 3.75
CA PHE A 239 30.10 -34.72 4.79
C PHE A 239 28.81 -35.49 4.42
N ASP A 240 28.82 -36.77 4.07
CA ASP A 240 29.53 -37.87 4.73
C ASP A 240 29.58 -39.10 3.82
N ILE A 241 30.78 -39.63 3.64
CA ILE A 241 31.01 -41.04 3.33
C ILE A 241 31.38 -41.70 4.66
N THR A 242 30.85 -42.91 4.87
CA THR A 242 31.12 -43.92 5.91
C THR A 242 30.39 -43.85 7.27
N MET A 243 29.37 -44.72 7.39
CA MET A 243 29.08 -45.67 8.51
C MET A 243 28.85 -45.07 9.92
N GLN A 244 27.76 -45.33 10.66
CA GLN A 244 27.12 -46.61 10.97
C GLN A 244 25.84 -46.40 11.84
N ARG A 245 24.79 -47.22 11.60
CA ARG A 245 23.70 -47.68 12.52
C ARG A 245 22.73 -46.63 13.09
N SER A 246 21.40 -46.78 13.12
CA SER A 246 20.47 -47.90 12.85
C SER A 246 19.01 -47.40 12.90
N LEU A 247 18.19 -47.80 11.91
CA LEU A 247 16.77 -48.26 11.93
C LEU A 247 15.73 -47.53 12.82
N VAL A 248 14.51 -47.15 12.38
CA VAL A 248 13.43 -47.98 11.81
C VAL A 248 12.40 -47.11 11.03
N THR A 249 11.91 -47.67 9.92
CA THR A 249 10.84 -47.32 8.93
C THR A 249 9.40 -47.23 9.50
N HIS A 250 8.33 -46.60 8.94
CA HIS A 250 7.69 -46.71 7.61
C HIS A 250 6.57 -45.64 7.40
N ASN A 251 6.49 -45.08 6.17
CA ASN A 251 5.38 -44.53 5.37
C ASN A 251 3.98 -44.20 5.98
N ARG A 252 3.42 -43.02 5.61
CA ARG A 252 2.31 -42.92 4.62
C ARG A 252 2.02 -41.51 4.11
N MET A 253 1.81 -41.47 2.79
CA MET A 253 1.32 -40.41 1.91
C MET A 253 -0.17 -40.15 2.14
N VAL A 254 -0.64 -38.90 2.07
CA VAL A 254 -2.07 -38.59 1.85
C VAL A 254 -2.19 -37.50 0.77
N LEU A 255 -2.71 -37.89 -0.38
CA LEU A 255 -3.27 -37.02 -1.43
C LEU A 255 -4.74 -36.72 -1.09
N TYR A 256 -5.19 -35.50 -1.36
CA TYR A 256 -6.63 -35.20 -1.44
C TYR A 256 -7.00 -34.63 -2.81
N LYS A 257 -8.02 -35.25 -3.43
CA LYS A 257 -8.79 -34.74 -4.58
C LYS A 257 -10.26 -35.11 -4.35
N GLY A 258 -11.15 -34.12 -4.33
CA GLY A 258 -12.62 -34.26 -4.28
C GLY A 258 -13.25 -32.89 -4.03
N GLN A 259 -13.73 -32.18 -5.06
CA GLN A 259 -15.11 -32.10 -5.58
C GLN A 259 -16.18 -31.58 -4.60
N GLY A 260 -16.81 -30.47 -5.00
CA GLY A 260 -18.24 -30.23 -4.77
C GLY A 260 -18.63 -29.11 -3.81
N TYR A 261 -18.74 -27.86 -4.30
CA TYR A 261 -19.72 -26.91 -3.79
C TYR A 261 -20.41 -26.18 -4.95
N LYS A 262 -21.74 -26.31 -5.00
CA LYS A 262 -22.65 -25.44 -5.76
C LYS A 262 -22.79 -24.14 -4.98
N VAL A 263 -22.49 -23.01 -5.60
CA VAL A 263 -22.98 -21.69 -5.18
C VAL A 263 -23.79 -21.13 -6.33
N SER A 264 -25.03 -20.77 -6.02
CA SER A 264 -26.07 -20.29 -6.93
C SER A 264 -25.66 -19.02 -7.68
N GLU A 265 -26.01 -18.99 -8.96
CA GLU A 265 -25.90 -17.84 -9.86
C GLU A 265 -26.70 -16.63 -9.36
N THR A 266 -26.07 -15.46 -9.40
CA THR A 266 -26.60 -14.25 -10.06
C THR A 266 -25.52 -13.18 -9.99
N GLY A 267 -24.78 -13.00 -11.09
CA GLY A 267 -23.72 -12.01 -11.19
C GLY A 267 -23.48 -11.65 -12.64
N VAL A 268 -23.91 -10.45 -13.01
CA VAL A 268 -23.92 -9.87 -14.35
C VAL A 268 -22.55 -10.01 -15.04
N PHE A 269 -22.59 -10.57 -16.25
CA PHE A 269 -21.48 -10.69 -17.18
C PHE A 269 -20.81 -9.33 -17.44
N LEU A 270 -19.52 -9.25 -17.16
CA LEU A 270 -18.60 -8.46 -17.97
C LEU A 270 -17.76 -9.45 -18.74
N GLU A 271 -18.02 -9.54 -20.05
CA GLU A 271 -17.20 -10.26 -21.02
C GLU A 271 -15.72 -9.98 -20.77
N HIS A 272 -15.04 -10.94 -20.15
CA HIS A 272 -13.62 -11.13 -20.41
C HIS A 272 -13.52 -11.51 -21.88
N LYS A 273 -13.25 -10.51 -22.74
CA LYS A 273 -12.74 -10.80 -24.08
C LYS A 273 -11.54 -11.71 -23.87
N ARG A 274 -11.71 -12.98 -24.20
CA ARG A 274 -10.65 -13.98 -24.34
C ARG A 274 -9.57 -13.35 -25.22
N HIS A 275 -8.53 -12.80 -24.61
CA HIS A 275 -7.31 -12.57 -25.33
C HIS A 275 -6.82 -13.95 -25.75
N LYS A 276 -6.81 -14.19 -27.06
CA LYS A 276 -6.12 -15.31 -27.70
C LYS A 276 -4.70 -15.42 -27.11
N PRO A 277 -4.16 -16.64 -27.00
CA PRO A 277 -2.91 -16.86 -26.32
C PRO A 277 -1.79 -16.15 -27.10
N HIS A 278 -1.21 -15.11 -26.52
CA HIS A 278 0.09 -14.56 -26.95
C HIS A 278 1.21 -15.52 -26.51
N SER A 279 1.09 -16.82 -26.83
CA SER A 279 1.82 -17.93 -26.20
C SER A 279 3.13 -18.33 -26.86
N GLN A 280 3.84 -17.43 -27.55
CA GLN A 280 5.18 -17.77 -28.07
C GLN A 280 6.26 -16.73 -27.78
N ARG A 281 5.91 -15.47 -27.46
CA ARG A 281 6.88 -14.38 -27.24
C ARG A 281 7.16 -14.03 -25.77
N ILE A 282 6.49 -14.71 -24.84
CA ILE A 282 6.57 -14.39 -23.40
C ILE A 282 7.51 -15.36 -22.64
N SER A 283 8.06 -16.37 -23.33
CA SER A 283 8.39 -17.74 -22.84
C SER A 283 9.68 -18.02 -22.01
N ASN A 284 10.59 -17.10 -21.64
CA ASN A 284 11.93 -17.53 -21.16
C ASN A 284 12.61 -16.70 -20.03
N MET A 285 11.86 -15.98 -19.19
CA MET A 285 12.43 -14.92 -18.35
C MET A 285 13.45 -15.33 -17.26
N ALA A 286 13.12 -16.24 -16.34
CA ALA A 286 14.05 -16.51 -15.24
C ALA A 286 15.13 -17.53 -15.59
N LYS A 287 14.87 -18.49 -16.47
CA LYS A 287 15.92 -19.30 -17.11
C LYS A 287 16.92 -18.41 -17.83
N LEU A 288 16.46 -17.30 -18.45
CA LEU A 288 17.36 -16.33 -19.06
C LEU A 288 18.20 -15.61 -18.01
N LEU A 289 17.59 -15.17 -16.89
CA LEU A 289 18.31 -14.56 -15.76
C LEU A 289 19.30 -15.53 -15.11
N GLU A 290 18.89 -16.76 -14.83
CA GLU A 290 19.74 -17.84 -14.28
C GLU A 290 20.84 -18.18 -15.27
N LYS A 291 20.54 -18.43 -16.56
CA LYS A 291 21.58 -18.72 -17.56
C LYS A 291 22.64 -17.62 -17.67
N HIS A 292 22.26 -16.36 -17.46
CA HIS A 292 23.15 -15.21 -17.55
C HIS A 292 23.53 -14.63 -16.18
N TRP A 293 23.32 -15.37 -15.08
CA TRP A 293 23.49 -14.85 -13.72
C TRP A 293 24.90 -14.30 -13.47
N ARG A 294 25.92 -14.94 -14.08
CA ARG A 294 27.32 -14.50 -13.99
C ARG A 294 27.54 -13.14 -14.64
N VAL A 295 26.99 -12.93 -15.84
CA VAL A 295 27.09 -11.64 -16.55
C VAL A 295 26.39 -10.55 -15.73
N ILE A 296 25.19 -10.84 -15.22
CA ILE A 296 24.42 -9.92 -14.38
C ILE A 296 25.22 -9.57 -13.10
N ARG A 297 25.77 -10.57 -12.42
CA ARG A 297 26.62 -10.39 -11.23
C ARG A 297 27.84 -9.52 -11.56
N ASP A 298 28.57 -9.87 -12.61
CA ASP A 298 29.85 -9.24 -12.93
C ASP A 298 29.65 -7.76 -13.30
N GLU A 299 28.59 -7.41 -14.04
CA GLU A 299 28.21 -6.02 -14.31
C GLU A 299 27.83 -5.26 -13.02
N GLY A 300 27.02 -5.89 -12.16
CA GLY A 300 26.62 -5.32 -10.87
C GLY A 300 27.81 -5.04 -9.95
N LEU A 301 28.73 -6.01 -9.80
CA LEU A 301 29.95 -5.88 -9.00
C LEU A 301 30.93 -4.86 -9.60
N ALA A 302 31.08 -4.84 -10.93
CA ALA A 302 31.91 -3.85 -11.61
C ALA A 302 31.41 -2.43 -11.33
N GLN A 303 30.09 -2.21 -11.35
CA GLN A 303 29.51 -0.91 -10.97
C GLN A 303 29.71 -0.59 -9.48
N LEU A 304 29.46 -1.56 -8.60
CA LEU A 304 29.59 -1.40 -7.16
C LEU A 304 31.03 -0.99 -6.74
N HIS A 305 32.04 -1.55 -7.40
CA HIS A 305 33.46 -1.29 -7.11
C HIS A 305 34.09 -0.21 -7.99
N SER A 306 33.32 0.39 -8.91
CA SER A 306 33.86 1.42 -9.79
C SER A 306 34.17 2.73 -9.04
N LYS A 307 35.13 3.50 -9.55
CA LYS A 307 35.41 4.87 -9.05
C LYS A 307 34.19 5.81 -9.15
N HIS A 308 33.25 5.51 -10.05
CA HIS A 308 32.02 6.26 -10.28
C HIS A 308 30.80 5.38 -9.92
N ASN A 309 30.79 4.84 -8.70
CA ASN A 309 29.74 3.96 -8.21
C ASN A 309 28.36 4.65 -8.24
N MET A 310 27.40 4.02 -8.92
CA MET A 310 26.03 4.53 -9.07
C MET A 310 25.02 3.96 -8.05
N PHE A 311 25.42 3.03 -7.17
CA PHE A 311 24.57 2.53 -6.10
C PHE A 311 24.25 3.63 -5.09
N LYS A 312 22.97 3.79 -4.80
CA LYS A 312 22.47 4.78 -3.83
C LYS A 312 21.89 4.06 -2.63
N HIS A 313 21.90 4.70 -1.47
CA HIS A 313 21.09 4.23 -0.35
C HIS A 313 19.63 4.11 -0.79
N THR A 314 18.96 3.05 -0.34
CA THR A 314 17.55 2.83 -0.66
C THR A 314 16.71 4.04 -0.27
N GLY A 315 15.62 4.31 -1.01
CA GLY A 315 14.60 5.28 -0.56
C GLY A 315 13.86 4.79 0.69
N ASP A 316 13.98 3.50 1.01
CA ASP A 316 13.35 2.85 2.15
C ASP A 316 14.26 2.75 3.37
N LEU A 317 15.07 3.79 3.65
CA LEU A 317 15.95 3.85 4.82
C LEU A 317 15.21 3.57 6.12
N TYR A 318 13.95 4.01 6.21
CA TYR A 318 13.10 3.74 7.36
C TYR A 318 12.92 2.23 7.59
N LEU A 319 13.05 1.35 6.61
CA LEU A 319 12.93 -0.11 6.80
C LEU A 319 14.18 -0.75 7.40
N ILE A 320 15.32 -0.07 7.39
CA ILE A 320 16.57 -0.58 7.96
C ILE A 320 16.53 -0.39 9.48
N LYS A 321 16.83 -1.46 10.23
CA LYS A 321 16.99 -1.43 11.67
C LYS A 321 18.44 -1.18 12.06
N ASP A 322 19.35 -1.87 11.39
CA ASP A 322 20.80 -1.70 11.52
C ASP A 322 21.47 -2.05 10.18
N GLY A 323 22.71 -1.60 9.99
CA GLY A 323 23.53 -1.84 8.80
C GLY A 323 23.27 -0.92 7.61
N ASP A 324 23.65 -1.39 6.42
CA ASP A 324 23.61 -0.63 5.16
C ASP A 324 22.95 -1.43 4.03
N TRP A 325 22.07 -0.75 3.31
CA TRP A 325 21.35 -1.28 2.15
C TRP A 325 21.35 -0.24 1.01
N LYS A 326 21.89 -0.66 -0.14
CA LYS A 326 22.00 0.14 -1.34
C LYS A 326 21.34 -0.53 -2.54
N GLN A 327 20.91 0.27 -3.49
CA GLN A 327 20.30 -0.19 -4.74
C GLN A 327 20.85 0.58 -5.94
N LEU A 328 20.92 -0.11 -7.08
CA LEU A 328 21.13 0.49 -8.39
C LEU A 328 19.88 0.17 -9.23
N ILE A 329 19.05 1.19 -9.44
CA ILE A 329 17.74 1.05 -10.08
C ILE A 329 17.89 1.12 -11.60
N LEU A 330 17.50 0.06 -12.31
CA LEU A 330 17.51 -0.02 -13.77
C LEU A 330 16.17 0.42 -14.35
N TYR A 331 15.08 0.01 -13.71
CA TYR A 331 13.72 0.39 -14.06
C TYR A 331 12.98 0.81 -12.80
N GLY A 332 12.30 1.95 -12.87
CA GLY A 332 11.45 2.48 -11.81
C GLY A 332 10.57 3.59 -12.34
N SER A 333 9.42 3.83 -11.69
CA SER A 333 8.46 4.87 -12.09
C SER A 333 7.99 4.78 -13.56
N GLY A 334 7.96 3.57 -14.13
CA GLY A 334 7.51 3.35 -15.50
C GLY A 334 8.58 3.45 -16.59
N SER A 335 9.84 3.75 -16.26
CA SER A 335 10.91 3.98 -17.24
C SER A 335 12.22 3.30 -16.90
N ILE A 336 13.01 2.96 -17.93
CA ILE A 336 14.40 2.50 -17.79
C ILE A 336 15.33 3.71 -17.63
N ASP A 337 16.30 3.63 -16.74
CA ASP A 337 17.38 4.62 -16.62
C ASP A 337 18.51 4.28 -17.61
N GLU A 338 18.56 5.01 -18.72
CA GLU A 338 19.55 4.80 -19.77
C GLU A 338 20.99 5.11 -19.33
N ASN A 339 21.18 5.98 -18.33
CA ASN A 339 22.52 6.24 -17.79
C ASN A 339 23.05 5.03 -17.01
N VAL A 340 22.17 4.38 -16.24
CA VAL A 340 22.49 3.11 -15.56
C VAL A 340 22.72 2.02 -16.60
N CYS A 341 21.86 1.89 -17.62
CA CYS A 341 22.02 0.89 -18.65
C CYS A 341 23.29 1.04 -19.50
N ALA A 342 23.83 2.25 -19.65
CA ALA A 342 25.14 2.44 -20.26
C ALA A 342 26.29 1.82 -19.44
N LYS A 343 26.07 1.52 -18.16
CA LYS A 343 27.04 0.88 -17.26
C LYS A 343 26.83 -0.61 -17.05
N VAL A 344 25.60 -1.09 -17.26
CA VAL A 344 25.21 -2.50 -17.17
C VAL A 344 24.46 -2.95 -18.44
N PRO A 345 25.09 -2.80 -19.63
CA PRO A 345 24.40 -2.93 -20.91
C PRO A 345 23.81 -4.32 -21.16
N GLU A 346 24.52 -5.39 -20.78
CA GLU A 346 24.05 -6.75 -21.00
C GLU A 346 22.84 -7.06 -20.11
N THR A 347 22.89 -6.66 -18.84
CA THR A 347 21.76 -6.79 -17.92
C THR A 347 20.55 -6.04 -18.44
N CYS A 348 20.71 -4.80 -18.88
CA CYS A 348 19.59 -4.03 -19.42
C CYS A 348 19.01 -4.64 -20.70
N GLU A 349 19.84 -5.19 -21.58
CA GLU A 349 19.38 -5.89 -22.78
C GLU A 349 18.56 -7.15 -22.43
N LEU A 350 18.97 -7.89 -21.40
CA LEU A 350 18.18 -9.01 -20.87
C LEU A 350 16.82 -8.52 -20.32
N ILE A 351 16.81 -7.45 -19.52
CA ILE A 351 15.58 -6.89 -18.94
C ILE A 351 14.65 -6.33 -20.03
N ARG A 352 15.16 -5.73 -21.11
CA ARG A 352 14.34 -5.24 -22.24
C ARG A 352 13.55 -6.36 -22.93
N ARG A 353 14.02 -7.60 -22.85
CA ARG A 353 13.32 -8.79 -23.35
C ARG A 353 12.20 -9.26 -22.41
N MET A 354 11.96 -8.54 -21.32
CA MET A 354 11.01 -8.87 -20.26
C MET A 354 9.90 -7.81 -20.16
N PRO A 355 8.98 -7.74 -21.14
CA PRO A 355 7.96 -6.68 -21.18
C PRO A 355 7.10 -6.65 -19.90
N HIS A 356 6.81 -7.78 -19.28
CA HIS A 356 6.02 -7.82 -18.04
C HIS A 356 6.70 -7.12 -16.85
N ALA A 357 8.03 -7.18 -16.76
CA ALA A 357 8.79 -6.46 -15.73
C ALA A 357 8.80 -4.93 -15.99
N LEU A 358 8.66 -4.52 -17.25
CA LEU A 358 8.74 -3.14 -17.72
C LEU A 358 7.39 -2.44 -17.95
N THR A 359 6.28 -3.18 -17.85
CA THR A 359 4.91 -2.63 -17.99
C THR A 359 4.26 -2.25 -16.68
N CYS A 360 4.89 -2.55 -15.55
CA CYS A 360 4.33 -2.28 -14.22
C CYS A 360 4.82 -0.92 -13.70
N PRO A 361 3.98 0.13 -13.69
CA PRO A 361 4.40 1.48 -13.30
C PRO A 361 4.80 1.59 -11.81
N TYR A 362 4.41 0.60 -11.01
CA TYR A 362 4.72 0.50 -9.58
C TYR A 362 5.75 -0.59 -9.26
N CYS A 363 6.42 -1.15 -10.27
CA CYS A 363 7.46 -2.14 -10.08
C CYS A 363 8.83 -1.52 -10.27
N GLN A 364 9.83 -2.22 -9.77
CA GLN A 364 11.22 -1.82 -9.85
C GLN A 364 12.04 -3.03 -10.29
N VAL A 365 13.03 -2.79 -11.14
CA VAL A 365 14.11 -3.73 -11.43
C VAL A 365 15.40 -3.05 -10.98
N ALA A 366 16.13 -3.71 -10.09
CA ALA A 366 17.32 -3.12 -9.50
C ALA A 366 18.31 -4.19 -9.04
N PHE A 367 19.60 -3.85 -9.06
CA PHE A 367 20.55 -4.51 -8.18
C PHE A 367 20.32 -4.03 -6.75
N SER A 368 20.47 -4.95 -5.79
CA SER A 368 20.27 -4.68 -4.37
C SER A 368 21.43 -5.29 -3.59
N VAL A 369 22.12 -4.47 -2.79
CA VAL A 369 23.29 -4.87 -2.00
C VAL A 369 23.01 -4.56 -0.55
N MET A 370 23.08 -5.60 0.29
CA MET A 370 23.01 -5.48 1.75
C MET A 370 24.35 -5.93 2.32
N TYR A 371 24.90 -5.13 3.24
CA TYR A 371 26.19 -5.42 3.87
C TYR A 371 26.01 -6.30 5.12
N PRO A 372 27.07 -6.99 5.59
CA PRO A 372 27.02 -7.72 6.85
C PRO A 372 26.57 -6.83 8.01
N GLY A 373 25.73 -7.38 8.89
CA GLY A 373 25.11 -6.63 10.00
C GLY A 373 23.81 -5.92 9.63
N THR A 374 23.37 -5.96 8.36
CA THR A 374 22.08 -5.38 7.97
C THR A 374 20.90 -6.18 8.50
N GLU A 375 20.07 -5.55 9.33
CA GLU A 375 18.80 -6.09 9.81
C GLU A 375 17.65 -5.20 9.31
N MET A 376 16.62 -5.82 8.74
CA MET A 376 15.43 -5.11 8.26
C MET A 376 14.28 -5.27 9.23
N TRP A 377 13.52 -4.19 9.46
CA TRP A 377 12.26 -4.28 10.17
C TRP A 377 11.26 -5.15 9.40
N ARG A 378 10.38 -5.85 10.14
CA ARG A 378 9.20 -6.52 9.55
C ARG A 378 8.36 -5.48 8.80
N HIS A 379 8.08 -5.74 7.54
CA HIS A 379 7.36 -4.82 6.67
C HIS A 379 6.54 -5.58 5.62
N THR A 380 5.61 -4.87 5.00
CA THR A 380 4.76 -5.39 3.93
C THR A 380 4.77 -4.39 2.77
N GLY A 381 4.82 -4.89 1.54
CA GLY A 381 4.68 -4.05 0.35
C GLY A 381 3.30 -3.40 0.25
N PRO A 382 3.15 -2.32 -0.53
CA PRO A 382 1.90 -1.56 -0.58
C PRO A 382 0.74 -2.27 -1.28
N THR A 383 1.03 -3.28 -2.13
CA THR A 383 0.05 -3.90 -3.03
C THR A 383 0.24 -5.41 -3.17
N ASN A 384 -0.87 -6.14 -3.43
CA ASN A 384 -0.85 -7.54 -3.84
C ASN A 384 -0.76 -7.77 -5.36
N TYR A 385 -0.63 -6.70 -6.16
CA TYR A 385 -0.66 -6.77 -7.62
C TYR A 385 0.67 -7.25 -8.25
N ARG A 386 1.75 -7.32 -7.46
CA ARG A 386 3.08 -7.73 -7.94
C ARG A 386 3.64 -8.88 -7.12
N ILE A 387 4.46 -9.69 -7.77
CA ILE A 387 5.39 -10.64 -7.13
C ILE A 387 6.81 -10.13 -7.31
N THR A 388 7.67 -10.37 -6.32
CA THR A 388 9.09 -10.01 -6.39
C THR A 388 9.91 -11.27 -6.64
N ALA A 389 10.69 -11.26 -7.72
CA ALA A 389 11.73 -12.26 -7.96
C ALA A 389 13.07 -11.75 -7.41
N ILE A 390 13.82 -12.62 -6.74
CA ILE A 390 15.17 -12.31 -6.22
C ILE A 390 16.13 -13.32 -6.85
N LEU A 391 17.11 -12.82 -7.60
CA LEU A 391 18.22 -13.60 -8.13
C LEU A 391 19.43 -13.39 -7.22
N GLY A 392 19.94 -14.46 -6.60
CA GLY A 392 21.19 -14.40 -5.85
C GLY A 392 22.38 -14.21 -6.79
N LEU A 393 23.19 -13.17 -6.56
CA LEU A 393 24.36 -12.84 -7.37
C LEU A 393 25.67 -13.11 -6.61
N ASP A 394 25.73 -12.65 -5.37
CA ASP A 394 26.79 -12.89 -4.41
C ASP A 394 26.13 -12.97 -3.03
N VAL A 395 26.03 -14.19 -2.48
CA VAL A 395 25.18 -14.49 -1.31
C VAL A 395 26.04 -15.16 -0.25
N ASP A 396 26.16 -14.50 0.89
CA ASP A 396 26.81 -15.03 2.09
C ASP A 396 25.94 -16.10 2.77
N GLU A 397 26.55 -17.12 3.38
CA GLU A 397 25.84 -18.21 4.08
C GLU A 397 24.94 -17.72 5.24
N GLY A 398 25.27 -16.56 5.82
CA GLY A 398 24.49 -15.94 6.89
C GLY A 398 23.24 -15.19 6.40
N ALA A 399 23.11 -14.91 5.11
CA ALA A 399 22.00 -14.15 4.55
C ALA A 399 20.70 -14.96 4.57
N LYS A 400 19.64 -14.38 5.17
CA LYS A 400 18.33 -15.04 5.32
C LYS A 400 17.19 -14.07 5.04
N LEU A 401 16.12 -14.56 4.43
CA LEU A 401 14.88 -13.83 4.20
C LEU A 401 13.69 -14.59 4.79
N GLN A 402 13.00 -13.97 5.75
CA GLN A 402 11.75 -14.49 6.27
C GLN A 402 10.55 -13.85 5.57
N VAL A 403 9.68 -14.68 4.99
CA VAL A 403 8.37 -14.27 4.45
C VAL A 403 7.28 -15.08 5.15
N ALA A 404 6.36 -14.37 5.81
CA ALA A 404 5.38 -14.96 6.72
C ALA A 404 6.06 -15.83 7.81
N ASN A 405 5.84 -17.14 7.78
CA ASN A 405 6.36 -18.11 8.76
C ASN A 405 7.53 -18.96 8.22
N GLU A 406 8.01 -18.69 7.00
CA GLU A 406 9.07 -19.46 6.35
C GLU A 406 10.29 -18.57 6.10
N THR A 407 11.46 -19.06 6.50
CA THR A 407 12.76 -18.42 6.29
C THR A 407 13.54 -19.21 5.24
N ARG A 408 14.14 -18.52 4.27
CA ARG A 408 15.03 -19.09 3.26
C ARG A 408 16.39 -18.41 3.27
#